data_AF-A0A1V3TWZ7-F1
#
_entry.id   AF-A0A1V3TWZ7-F1
#
_cell.length_a   1.000
_cell.length_b   1.000
_cell.length_c   1.000
_cell.angle_alpha   90.00
_cell.angle_beta   90.00
_cell.angle_gamma   90.00
#
_symmetry.space_group_name_H-M   'P 1'
#
loop_
_entity.id
_entity.type
_entity.pdbx_description
1 polymer ?
#
loop_
_entity_poly.entity_id
_entity_poly.type
_entity_poly.pdbx_seq_one_letter_code
_entity_poly.pdbx_strand_id
1 'polypeptide(L)'
;MKKYLYIPILLVTLVLTGCSEKDKAYYLNNLDKAEAKKAECRSQQEKAFLAKDKQKLESLRKDAECQAAIEAIREHQQAEYERMKQEKAEKQKEAIAEARKQLDTTLSSSNWQNVAHHYVNNECSQKWVIKEDDYSCLALRELYEEKVVQGKNELLQYDFKKLLAEQNNFCTKDKRKFSVCDIWGQALKEKAEQAFSQVPFHELSRQREQYCNYDSPNYVACSAWEKVYETKNKEAVDQFAQNYDVLKKEYNQCVDKLQKIGDHYSKYKERDAVTEYYPCSQAKQARIKLNLPYDHFKLKME
;
A
#
# COMPACT_ATOMS: atom_id res chain seq x y z
N MET A 1 66.85 23.24 32.74
CA MET A 1 66.59 22.02 33.55
C MET A 1 65.23 21.45 33.14
N LYS A 2 65.21 20.16 32.73
CA LYS A 2 64.15 19.14 32.92
C LYS A 2 62.69 19.53 32.57
N LYS A 3 61.90 18.80 31.79
CA LYS A 3 61.95 17.46 31.16
C LYS A 3 60.83 17.47 30.11
N TYR A 4 61.13 17.12 28.85
CA TYR A 4 60.10 16.82 27.85
C TYR A 4 59.58 15.40 28.11
N LEU A 5 58.29 15.28 28.39
CA LEU A 5 57.60 14.00 28.53
C LEU A 5 57.29 13.49 27.11
N TYR A 6 58.07 12.53 26.64
CA TYR A 6 57.82 11.80 25.40
C TYR A 6 56.55 10.94 25.56
N ILE A 7 55.49 11.28 24.82
CA ILE A 7 54.35 10.39 24.58
C ILE A 7 54.66 9.63 23.28
N PRO A 8 54.82 8.29 23.30
CA PRO A 8 55.04 7.55 22.07
C PRO A 8 53.74 7.54 21.27
N ILE A 9 53.82 8.11 20.07
CA ILE A 9 52.83 7.96 19.01
C ILE A 9 52.70 6.45 18.75
N LEU A 10 51.56 5.89 19.12
CA LEU A 10 51.19 4.54 18.74
C LEU A 10 51.06 4.53 17.21
N LEU A 11 52.11 4.07 16.55
CA LEU A 11 52.07 3.69 15.14
C LEU A 11 50.98 2.63 15.02
N VAL A 12 49.82 3.02 14.50
CA VAL A 12 48.86 2.06 13.95
C VAL A 12 49.53 1.49 12.71
N THR A 13 50.27 0.41 12.90
CA THR A 13 50.71 -0.47 11.84
C THR A 13 49.46 -0.94 11.12
N LEU A 14 49.20 -0.37 9.94
CA LEU A 14 48.41 -1.01 8.89
C LEU A 14 49.05 -2.37 8.64
N VAL A 15 48.51 -3.38 9.30
CA VAL A 15 48.84 -4.77 8.98
C VAL A 15 48.20 -5.03 7.63
N LEU A 16 48.98 -4.81 6.57
CA LEU A 16 48.74 -5.35 5.23
C LEU A 16 48.84 -6.87 5.33
N THR A 17 47.77 -7.52 5.80
CA THR A 17 47.62 -8.96 5.71
C THR A 17 47.35 -9.30 4.25
N GLY A 18 48.41 -9.71 3.53
CA GLY A 18 48.33 -10.49 2.29
C GLY A 18 47.57 -9.85 1.13
N CYS A 19 48.06 -8.72 0.60
CA CYS A 19 47.70 -8.32 -0.77
C CYS A 19 48.28 -9.37 -1.73
N SER A 20 47.44 -10.22 -2.33
CA SER A 20 47.84 -10.86 -3.59
C SER A 20 48.07 -9.75 -4.61
N GLU A 21 49.11 -9.86 -5.44
CA GLU A 21 49.39 -8.88 -6.52
C GLU A 21 48.20 -8.69 -7.48
N LYS A 22 47.28 -9.65 -7.49
CA LYS A 22 46.06 -9.66 -8.30
C LYS A 22 44.86 -9.76 -7.37
N ASP A 23 44.42 -8.62 -6.89
CA ASP A 23 43.22 -8.47 -6.08
C ASP A 23 41.99 -8.22 -6.97
N LYS A 24 40.84 -7.96 -6.35
CA LYS A 24 39.59 -7.70 -7.08
C LYS A 24 39.72 -6.47 -7.98
N ALA A 25 40.40 -5.42 -7.54
CA ALA A 25 40.57 -4.18 -8.30
C ALA A 25 41.43 -4.39 -9.56
N TYR A 26 42.49 -5.20 -9.46
CA TYR A 26 43.26 -5.64 -10.61
C TYR A 26 42.36 -6.34 -11.65
N TYR A 27 41.55 -7.30 -11.22
CA TYR A 27 40.68 -8.07 -12.12
C TYR A 27 39.51 -7.27 -12.69
N LEU A 28 38.96 -6.29 -11.95
CA LEU A 28 37.94 -5.38 -12.47
C LEU A 28 38.46 -4.54 -13.66
N ASN A 29 39.75 -4.19 -13.65
CA ASN A 29 40.39 -3.47 -14.75
C ASN A 29 40.98 -4.39 -15.83
N ASN A 30 40.93 -5.72 -15.65
CA ASN A 30 41.48 -6.72 -16.57
C ASN A 30 40.52 -7.93 -16.67
N LEU A 31 39.33 -7.70 -17.23
CA LEU A 31 38.25 -8.69 -17.27
C LEU A 31 38.63 -9.95 -18.05
N ASP A 32 39.42 -9.83 -19.12
CA ASP A 32 39.99 -10.94 -19.88
C ASP A 32 40.83 -11.87 -18.98
N LYS A 33 41.65 -11.28 -18.11
CA LYS A 33 42.46 -12.02 -17.14
C LYS A 33 41.60 -12.58 -16.01
N ALA A 34 40.53 -11.89 -15.63
CA ALA A 34 39.57 -12.40 -14.66
C ALA A 34 38.85 -13.64 -15.21
N GLU A 35 38.48 -13.63 -16.49
CA GLU A 35 37.81 -14.76 -17.15
C GLU A 35 38.74 -15.96 -17.26
N ALA A 36 39.99 -15.73 -17.70
CA ALA A 36 41.02 -16.76 -17.74
C ALA A 36 41.25 -17.37 -16.36
N LYS A 37 41.40 -16.54 -15.31
CA LYS A 37 41.60 -17.02 -13.94
C LYS A 37 40.38 -17.78 -13.41
N LYS A 38 39.17 -17.29 -13.65
CA LYS A 38 37.93 -17.98 -13.27
C LYS A 38 37.82 -19.34 -13.95
N ALA A 39 38.18 -19.45 -15.23
CA ALA A 39 38.18 -20.71 -15.97
C ALA A 39 39.23 -21.68 -15.39
N GLU A 40 40.43 -21.19 -15.06
CA GLU A 40 41.47 -21.95 -14.39
C GLU A 40 40.98 -22.50 -13.04
N CYS A 41 40.44 -21.63 -12.18
CA CYS A 41 39.92 -21.99 -10.86
C CYS A 41 38.80 -23.03 -10.95
N ARG A 42 37.88 -22.87 -11.91
CA ARG A 42 36.81 -23.86 -12.18
C ARG A 42 37.37 -25.22 -12.61
N SER A 43 38.35 -25.23 -13.51
CA SER A 43 38.99 -26.48 -13.95
C SER A 43 39.70 -27.19 -12.81
N GLN A 44 40.39 -26.45 -11.93
CA GLN A 44 41.05 -27.02 -10.77
C GLN A 44 40.05 -27.58 -9.74
N GLN A 45 38.94 -26.87 -9.52
CA GLN A 45 37.85 -27.33 -8.65
C GLN A 45 37.20 -28.60 -9.21
N GLU A 46 36.92 -28.65 -10.52
CA GLU A 46 36.36 -29.82 -11.19
C GLU A 46 37.28 -31.04 -11.06
N LYS A 47 38.59 -30.87 -11.30
CA LYS A 47 39.59 -31.93 -11.10
C LYS A 47 39.61 -32.42 -9.64
N ALA A 48 39.59 -31.51 -8.67
CA ALA A 48 39.56 -31.88 -7.25
C ALA A 48 38.25 -32.61 -6.87
N PHE A 49 37.12 -32.19 -7.45
CA PHE A 49 35.83 -32.83 -7.28
C PHE A 49 35.79 -34.25 -7.84
N LEU A 50 36.25 -34.46 -9.08
CA LEU A 50 36.34 -35.79 -9.70
C LEU A 50 37.28 -36.72 -8.92
N ALA A 51 38.35 -36.18 -8.35
CA ALA A 51 39.27 -36.91 -7.48
C ALA A 51 38.73 -37.15 -6.05
N LYS A 52 37.55 -36.62 -5.71
CA LYS A 52 36.96 -36.63 -4.35
C LYS A 52 37.87 -36.01 -3.27
N ASP A 53 38.75 -35.09 -3.66
CA ASP A 53 39.70 -34.42 -2.78
C ASP A 53 39.04 -33.21 -2.08
N LYS A 54 38.45 -33.50 -0.92
CA LYS A 54 37.72 -32.49 -0.11
C LYS A 54 38.64 -31.38 0.41
N GLN A 55 39.89 -31.69 0.75
CA GLN A 55 40.82 -30.70 1.30
C GLN A 55 41.25 -29.71 0.22
N LYS A 56 41.53 -30.21 -0.99
CA LYS A 56 41.86 -29.37 -2.13
C LYS A 56 40.69 -28.51 -2.59
N LEU A 57 39.48 -29.06 -2.62
CA LEU A 57 38.26 -28.28 -2.88
C LEU A 57 38.10 -27.11 -1.91
N GLU A 58 38.28 -27.35 -0.61
CA GLU A 58 38.16 -26.31 0.40
C GLU A 58 39.25 -25.23 0.26
N SER A 59 40.48 -25.64 -0.09
CA SER A 59 41.57 -24.70 -0.36
C SER A 59 41.29 -23.82 -1.59
N LEU A 60 40.80 -24.41 -2.69
CA LEU A 60 40.45 -23.69 -3.92
C LEU A 60 39.23 -22.79 -3.74
N ARG A 61 38.33 -23.12 -2.81
CA ARG A 61 37.22 -22.24 -2.43
C ARG A 61 37.69 -21.02 -1.66
N LYS A 62 38.76 -21.15 -0.87
CA LYS A 62 39.33 -20.07 -0.06
C LYS A 62 40.48 -19.34 -0.75
N ASP A 63 40.82 -19.73 -1.98
CA ASP A 63 41.88 -19.08 -2.74
C ASP A 63 41.52 -17.62 -3.07
N ALA A 64 42.35 -16.69 -2.58
CA ALA A 64 42.08 -15.27 -2.63
C ALA A 64 42.08 -14.73 -4.07
N GLU A 65 42.94 -15.25 -4.95
CA GLU A 65 43.02 -14.82 -6.36
C GLU A 65 41.81 -15.34 -7.15
N CYS A 66 41.40 -16.59 -6.92
CA CYS A 66 40.18 -17.17 -7.48
C CYS A 66 38.93 -16.40 -7.03
N GLN A 67 38.82 -16.07 -5.75
CA GLN A 67 37.69 -15.27 -5.25
C GLN A 67 37.72 -13.86 -5.85
N ALA A 68 38.87 -13.19 -5.88
CA ALA A 68 39.03 -11.88 -6.48
C ALA A 68 38.59 -11.84 -7.96
N ALA A 69 39.00 -12.82 -8.77
CA ALA A 69 38.60 -12.91 -10.18
C ALA A 69 37.10 -13.22 -10.36
N ILE A 70 36.53 -14.10 -9.53
CA ILE A 70 35.10 -14.44 -9.57
C ILE A 70 34.24 -13.25 -9.16
N GLU A 71 34.64 -12.54 -8.10
CA GLU A 71 33.95 -11.36 -7.60
C GLU A 71 34.02 -10.21 -8.60
N ALA A 72 35.19 -9.95 -9.20
CA ALA A 72 35.34 -8.93 -10.23
C ALA A 72 34.40 -9.16 -11.43
N ILE A 73 34.28 -10.40 -11.91
CA ILE A 73 33.33 -10.73 -12.99
C ILE A 73 31.88 -10.54 -12.55
N ARG A 74 31.53 -10.96 -11.33
CA ARG A 74 30.16 -10.79 -10.82
C ARG A 74 29.80 -9.31 -10.70
N GLU A 75 30.70 -8.50 -10.15
CA GLU A 75 30.52 -7.06 -9.98
C GLU A 75 30.41 -6.37 -11.33
N HIS A 76 31.25 -6.71 -12.30
CA HIS A 76 31.14 -6.18 -13.67
C HIS A 76 29.81 -6.56 -14.33
N GLN A 77 29.38 -7.82 -14.24
CA GLN A 77 28.10 -8.27 -14.79
C GLN A 77 26.90 -7.57 -14.14
N GLN A 78 26.97 -7.32 -12.83
CA GLN A 78 25.95 -6.58 -12.12
C GLN A 78 25.93 -5.11 -12.56
N ALA A 79 27.09 -4.46 -12.65
CA ALA A 79 27.20 -3.08 -13.13
C ALA A 79 26.72 -2.92 -14.58
N GLU A 80 27.06 -3.85 -15.48
CA GLU A 80 26.55 -3.88 -16.85
C GLU A 80 25.03 -4.06 -16.89
N TYR A 81 24.48 -4.98 -16.08
CA TYR A 81 23.04 -5.17 -15.97
C TYR A 81 22.33 -3.91 -15.47
N GLU A 82 22.86 -3.27 -14.43
CA GLU A 82 22.33 -2.02 -13.88
C GLU A 82 22.42 -0.89 -14.92
N ARG A 83 23.53 -0.78 -15.66
CA ARG A 83 23.69 0.21 -16.74
C ARG A 83 22.69 -0.03 -17.86
N MET A 84 22.55 -1.27 -18.36
CA MET A 84 21.55 -1.61 -19.38
C MET A 84 20.13 -1.33 -18.92
N LYS A 85 19.81 -1.60 -17.66
CA LYS A 85 18.50 -1.29 -17.07
C LYS A 85 18.26 0.21 -17.02
N GLN A 86 19.25 1.00 -16.60
CA GLN A 86 19.17 2.47 -16.58
C GLN A 86 19.04 3.04 -18.00
N GLU A 87 19.84 2.59 -18.95
CA GLU A 87 19.76 3.00 -20.36
C GLU A 87 18.39 2.66 -20.97
N LYS A 88 17.84 1.47 -20.69
CA LYS A 88 16.49 1.09 -21.14
C LYS A 88 15.42 1.98 -20.50
N ALA A 89 15.53 2.26 -19.21
CA ALA A 89 14.59 3.13 -18.50
C ALA A 89 14.64 4.57 -19.04
N GLU A 90 15.82 5.11 -19.32
CA GLU A 90 15.94 6.47 -19.88
C GLU A 90 15.39 6.53 -21.31
N LYS A 91 15.72 5.55 -22.17
CA LYS A 91 15.13 5.46 -23.52
C LYS A 91 13.61 5.35 -23.49
N GLN A 92 13.08 4.55 -22.56
CA GLN A 92 11.64 4.44 -22.37
C GLN A 92 11.03 5.77 -21.92
N LYS A 93 11.66 6.46 -20.97
CA LYS A 93 11.22 7.76 -20.49
C LYS A 93 11.25 8.82 -21.59
N GLU A 94 12.29 8.85 -22.42
CA GLU A 94 12.37 9.72 -23.60
C GLU A 94 11.26 9.41 -24.61
N ALA A 95 11.00 8.14 -24.89
CA ALA A 95 9.94 7.72 -25.81
C ALA A 95 8.54 8.07 -25.31
N ILE A 96 8.27 7.88 -24.01
CA ILE A 96 7.02 8.29 -23.36
C ILE A 96 6.88 9.82 -23.40
N ALA A 97 7.95 10.55 -23.10
CA ALA A 97 7.94 12.02 -23.15
C ALA A 97 7.63 12.53 -24.56
N GLU A 98 8.15 11.89 -25.61
CA GLU A 98 7.85 12.26 -26.98
C GLU A 98 6.39 11.94 -27.36
N ALA A 99 5.89 10.74 -27.00
CA ALA A 99 4.47 10.41 -27.18
C ALA A 99 3.57 11.39 -26.42
N ARG A 100 3.99 11.84 -25.25
CA ARG A 100 3.28 12.82 -24.43
C ARG A 100 3.21 14.19 -25.09
N LYS A 101 4.28 14.68 -25.74
CA LYS A 101 4.22 15.94 -26.50
C LYS A 101 3.14 15.92 -27.57
N GLN A 102 2.95 14.77 -28.24
CA GLN A 102 1.89 14.63 -29.24
C GLN A 102 0.50 14.71 -28.61
N LEU A 103 0.30 14.07 -27.46
CA LEU A 103 -0.94 14.21 -26.68
C LEU A 103 -1.14 15.65 -26.21
N ASP A 104 -0.09 16.36 -25.84
CA ASP A 104 -0.22 17.73 -25.35
C ASP A 104 -0.74 18.68 -26.43
N THR A 105 -0.42 18.45 -27.70
CA THR A 105 -0.98 19.25 -28.82
C THR A 105 -2.49 19.07 -28.99
N THR A 106 -3.06 17.96 -28.54
CA THR A 106 -4.48 17.62 -28.72
C THR A 106 -5.29 17.71 -27.42
N LEU A 107 -4.67 17.48 -26.27
CA LEU A 107 -5.35 17.26 -24.98
C LEU A 107 -4.78 18.07 -23.80
N SER A 108 -3.61 18.72 -23.88
CA SER A 108 -3.01 19.37 -22.68
C SER A 108 -3.87 20.50 -22.10
N SER A 109 -4.46 21.32 -22.98
CA SER A 109 -5.36 22.42 -22.63
C SER A 109 -6.77 21.95 -22.26
N SER A 110 -7.07 20.67 -22.47
CA SER A 110 -8.34 20.09 -22.08
C SER A 110 -8.42 19.96 -20.56
N ASN A 111 -9.61 20.23 -20.03
CA ASN A 111 -9.88 19.96 -18.62
C ASN A 111 -9.82 18.45 -18.33
N TRP A 112 -9.73 18.10 -17.05
CA TRP A 112 -9.63 16.70 -16.64
C TRP A 112 -10.83 15.86 -17.07
N GLN A 113 -12.01 16.46 -17.23
CA GLN A 113 -13.21 15.74 -17.65
C GLN A 113 -13.10 15.24 -19.09
N ASN A 114 -12.59 16.09 -19.98
CA ASN A 114 -12.34 15.74 -21.38
C ASN A 114 -11.26 14.66 -21.52
N VAL A 115 -10.18 14.75 -20.75
CA VAL A 115 -9.12 13.74 -20.76
C VAL A 115 -9.65 12.39 -20.23
N ALA A 116 -10.43 12.39 -19.15
CA ALA A 116 -11.07 11.17 -18.65
C ALA A 116 -12.03 10.55 -19.68
N HIS A 117 -12.83 11.38 -20.35
CA HIS A 117 -13.70 10.93 -21.43
C HIS A 117 -12.93 10.35 -22.62
N HIS A 118 -11.82 10.97 -23.02
CA HIS A 118 -10.96 10.44 -24.06
C HIS A 118 -10.35 9.09 -23.64
N TYR A 119 -9.80 9.02 -22.42
CA TYR A 119 -9.11 7.83 -21.94
C TYR A 119 -10.04 6.61 -21.83
N VAL A 120 -11.22 6.75 -21.21
CA VAL A 120 -12.16 5.63 -21.03
C VAL A 120 -12.69 5.04 -22.36
N ASN A 121 -12.65 5.84 -23.44
CA ASN A 121 -13.05 5.41 -24.78
C ASN A 121 -11.87 4.99 -25.66
N ASN A 122 -10.63 5.10 -25.16
CA ASN A 122 -9.44 4.69 -25.87
C ASN A 122 -9.13 3.20 -25.58
N GLU A 123 -8.53 2.50 -26.56
CA GLU A 123 -8.12 1.10 -26.38
C GLU A 123 -7.17 0.88 -25.20
N CYS A 124 -6.38 1.90 -24.83
CA CYS A 124 -5.46 1.84 -23.71
C CYS A 124 -6.17 1.53 -22.38
N SER A 125 -7.41 2.00 -22.18
CA SER A 125 -8.16 1.74 -20.93
C SER A 125 -8.72 0.33 -20.83
N GLN A 126 -8.76 -0.41 -21.95
CA GLN A 126 -9.24 -1.79 -22.02
C GLN A 126 -8.11 -2.81 -21.86
N LYS A 127 -6.85 -2.38 -21.95
CA LYS A 127 -5.68 -3.23 -21.77
C LYS A 127 -5.51 -3.60 -20.30
N TRP A 128 -5.57 -4.89 -19.98
CA TRP A 128 -5.30 -5.39 -18.64
C TRP A 128 -3.85 -5.11 -18.20
N VAL A 129 -2.90 -5.24 -19.14
CA VAL A 129 -1.49 -4.87 -18.97
C VAL A 129 -1.04 -4.07 -20.18
N ILE A 130 -0.54 -2.86 -19.95
CA ILE A 130 0.13 -2.05 -20.96
C ILE A 130 1.58 -2.52 -21.04
N LYS A 131 2.02 -2.94 -22.22
CA LYS A 131 3.39 -3.43 -22.44
C LYS A 131 4.40 -2.28 -22.29
N GLU A 132 5.64 -2.61 -21.93
CA GLU A 132 6.69 -1.62 -21.70
C GLU A 132 7.03 -0.80 -22.97
N ASP A 133 6.81 -1.37 -24.15
CA ASP A 133 7.05 -0.77 -25.46
C ASP A 133 5.82 -0.04 -26.04
N ASP A 134 4.67 -0.05 -25.36
CA ASP A 134 3.46 0.65 -25.78
C ASP A 134 3.47 2.10 -25.24
N TYR A 135 4.44 2.88 -25.73
CA TYR A 135 4.72 4.23 -25.23
C TYR A 135 3.53 5.19 -25.35
N SER A 136 2.69 5.04 -26.38
CA SER A 136 1.49 5.86 -26.55
C SER A 136 0.46 5.62 -25.45
N CYS A 137 0.21 4.35 -25.09
CA CYS A 137 -0.69 4.05 -23.98
C CYS A 137 -0.10 4.40 -22.61
N LEU A 138 1.23 4.25 -22.43
CA LEU A 138 1.90 4.69 -21.22
C LEU A 138 1.77 6.21 -21.04
N ALA A 139 2.06 6.99 -22.08
CA ALA A 139 1.93 8.45 -22.06
C ALA A 139 0.48 8.90 -21.81
N LEU A 140 -0.49 8.26 -22.46
CA LEU A 140 -1.91 8.60 -22.26
C LEU A 140 -2.38 8.27 -20.85
N ARG A 141 -1.92 7.15 -20.26
CA ARG A 141 -2.20 6.80 -18.87
C ARG A 141 -1.58 7.80 -17.89
N GLU A 142 -0.33 8.21 -18.10
CA GLU A 142 0.32 9.23 -17.26
C GLU A 142 -0.45 10.57 -17.30
N LEU A 143 -0.85 11.01 -18.50
CA LEU A 143 -1.68 12.22 -18.64
C LEU A 143 -3.03 12.05 -17.94
N TYR A 144 -3.68 10.90 -18.10
CA TYR A 144 -4.93 10.59 -17.40
C TYR A 144 -4.74 10.66 -15.88
N GLU A 145 -3.73 10.01 -15.32
CA GLU A 145 -3.44 9.98 -13.88
C GLU A 145 -3.15 11.38 -13.32
N GLU A 146 -2.40 12.22 -14.03
CA GLU A 146 -2.21 13.63 -13.67
C GLU A 146 -3.55 14.37 -13.61
N LYS A 147 -4.40 14.17 -14.61
CA LYS A 147 -5.71 14.82 -14.69
C LYS A 147 -6.70 14.26 -13.66
N VAL A 148 -6.57 13.00 -13.25
CA VAL A 148 -7.30 12.45 -12.08
C VAL A 148 -6.92 13.22 -10.83
N VAL A 149 -5.62 13.45 -10.59
CA VAL A 149 -5.16 14.24 -9.44
C VAL A 149 -5.71 15.66 -9.50
N GLN A 150 -5.64 16.31 -10.67
CA GLN A 150 -6.24 17.64 -10.86
C GLN A 150 -7.74 17.64 -10.54
N GLY A 151 -8.50 16.73 -11.15
CA GLY A 151 -9.95 16.64 -10.94
C GLY A 151 -10.33 16.34 -9.50
N LYS A 152 -9.61 15.43 -8.83
CA LYS A 152 -9.79 15.20 -7.40
C LYS A 152 -9.52 16.47 -6.59
N ASN A 153 -8.42 17.18 -6.83
CA ASN A 153 -8.09 18.40 -6.08
C ASN A 153 -9.18 19.49 -6.22
N GLU A 154 -9.76 19.63 -7.42
CA GLU A 154 -10.90 20.52 -7.67
C GLU A 154 -12.16 20.07 -6.92
N LEU A 155 -12.51 18.79 -7.00
CA LEU A 155 -13.71 18.22 -6.35
C LEU A 155 -13.59 18.20 -4.82
N LEU A 156 -12.40 18.04 -4.27
CA LEU A 156 -12.14 18.08 -2.83
C LEU A 156 -12.26 19.49 -2.23
N GLN A 157 -12.48 20.53 -3.03
CA GLN A 157 -12.84 21.86 -2.51
C GLN A 157 -14.30 21.92 -2.03
N TYR A 158 -15.15 21.00 -2.48
CA TYR A 158 -16.55 20.93 -2.11
C TYR A 158 -16.71 20.21 -0.77
N ASP A 159 -17.73 20.58 0.01
CA ASP A 159 -18.17 19.77 1.13
C ASP A 159 -18.87 18.49 0.63
N PHE A 160 -18.95 17.49 1.53
CA PHE A 160 -19.53 16.19 1.20
C PHE A 160 -20.96 16.26 0.66
N LYS A 161 -21.84 17.07 1.26
CA LYS A 161 -23.26 17.12 0.84
C LYS A 161 -23.40 17.76 -0.52
N LYS A 162 -22.63 18.82 -0.78
CA LYS A 162 -22.59 19.48 -2.08
C LYS A 162 -22.06 18.52 -3.15
N LEU A 163 -20.94 17.85 -2.89
CA LEU A 163 -20.37 16.91 -3.86
C LEU A 163 -21.30 15.72 -4.16
N LEU A 164 -22.04 15.25 -3.16
CA LEU A 164 -23.06 14.20 -3.30
C LEU A 164 -24.22 14.64 -4.20
N ALA A 165 -24.71 15.87 -4.03
CA ALA A 165 -25.80 16.43 -4.84
C ALA A 165 -25.42 16.61 -6.32
N GLU A 166 -24.12 16.76 -6.61
CA GLU A 166 -23.59 16.94 -7.96
C GLU A 166 -23.43 15.61 -8.74
N GLN A 167 -23.87 14.47 -8.19
CA GLN A 167 -23.72 13.16 -8.83
C GLN A 167 -24.16 13.15 -10.30
N ASN A 168 -25.33 13.71 -10.60
CA ASN A 168 -25.85 13.71 -11.96
C ASN A 168 -24.96 14.50 -12.93
N ASN A 169 -24.27 15.54 -12.46
CA ASN A 169 -23.39 16.35 -13.30
C ASN A 169 -22.15 15.56 -13.76
N PHE A 170 -21.70 14.59 -12.96
CA PHE A 170 -20.52 13.77 -13.28
C PHE A 170 -20.85 12.37 -13.82
N CYS A 171 -22.00 11.81 -13.45
CA CYS A 171 -22.32 10.38 -13.66
C CYS A 171 -23.44 10.07 -14.65
N THR A 172 -24.06 11.07 -15.27
CA THR A 172 -25.14 10.82 -16.25
C THR A 172 -24.63 10.15 -17.54
N LYS A 173 -23.47 10.60 -18.05
CA LYS A 173 -22.99 10.19 -19.38
C LYS A 173 -22.24 8.87 -19.40
N ASP A 174 -21.43 8.61 -18.37
CA ASP A 174 -20.57 7.43 -18.30
C ASP A 174 -20.31 7.09 -16.84
N LYS A 175 -20.49 5.82 -16.48
CA LYS A 175 -20.30 5.28 -15.12
C LYS A 175 -19.19 4.23 -15.07
N ARG A 176 -18.49 3.98 -16.18
CA ARG A 176 -17.42 2.98 -16.24
C ARG A 176 -16.21 3.44 -15.43
N LYS A 177 -15.34 2.48 -15.09
CA LYS A 177 -14.01 2.78 -14.53
C LYS A 177 -13.27 3.73 -15.47
N PHE A 178 -12.47 4.61 -14.89
CA PHE A 178 -11.72 5.68 -15.53
C PHE A 178 -12.52 6.87 -16.08
N SER A 179 -13.84 6.82 -16.04
CA SER A 179 -14.70 7.94 -16.48
C SER A 179 -14.66 9.12 -15.50
N VAL A 180 -15.30 10.22 -15.90
CA VAL A 180 -15.57 11.38 -15.04
C VAL A 180 -16.30 10.98 -13.75
N CYS A 181 -17.25 10.04 -13.85
CA CYS A 181 -17.99 9.53 -12.70
C CYS A 181 -17.09 8.77 -11.73
N ASP A 182 -16.11 8.00 -12.23
CA ASP A 182 -15.16 7.27 -11.39
C ASP A 182 -14.28 8.24 -10.58
N ILE A 183 -13.74 9.28 -11.22
CA ILE A 183 -12.95 10.33 -10.54
C ILE A 183 -13.80 11.04 -9.48
N TRP A 184 -15.04 11.39 -9.81
CA TRP A 184 -15.99 11.97 -8.85
C TRP A 184 -16.27 11.02 -7.68
N GLY A 185 -16.52 9.74 -7.94
CA GLY A 185 -16.80 8.74 -6.91
C GLY A 185 -15.62 8.55 -5.95
N GLN A 186 -14.39 8.60 -6.47
CA GLN A 186 -13.18 8.57 -5.65
C GLN A 186 -13.06 9.81 -4.73
N ALA A 187 -13.30 11.02 -5.27
CA ALA A 187 -13.29 12.24 -4.47
C ALA A 187 -14.43 12.27 -3.43
N LEU A 188 -15.63 11.81 -3.81
CA LEU A 188 -16.78 11.69 -2.92
C LEU A 188 -16.48 10.73 -1.77
N LYS A 189 -15.91 9.56 -2.05
CA LYS A 189 -15.55 8.58 -1.03
C LYS A 189 -14.59 9.19 0.00
N GLU A 190 -13.56 9.90 -0.46
CA GLU A 190 -12.60 10.58 0.41
C GLU A 190 -13.27 11.63 1.30
N LYS A 191 -14.16 12.46 0.74
CA LYS A 191 -14.93 13.45 1.52
C LYS A 191 -15.93 12.81 2.47
N ALA A 192 -16.57 11.73 2.07
CA ALA A 192 -17.50 10.99 2.89
C ALA A 192 -16.77 10.39 4.10
N GLU A 193 -15.61 9.77 3.91
CA GLU A 193 -14.78 9.25 5.00
C GLU A 193 -14.37 10.36 5.98
N GLN A 194 -13.94 11.52 5.48
CA GLN A 194 -13.62 12.69 6.32
C GLN A 194 -14.85 13.17 7.11
N ALA A 195 -16.00 13.33 6.44
CA ALA A 195 -17.22 13.80 7.06
C ALA A 195 -17.73 12.83 8.13
N PHE A 196 -17.83 11.53 7.82
CA PHE A 196 -18.27 10.50 8.75
C PHE A 196 -17.33 10.33 9.95
N SER A 197 -16.03 10.55 9.77
CA SER A 197 -15.06 10.48 10.88
C SER A 197 -15.33 11.53 11.95
N GLN A 198 -15.88 12.69 11.58
CA GLN A 198 -16.27 13.75 12.50
C GLN A 198 -17.63 13.51 13.18
N VAL A 199 -18.44 12.57 12.66
CA VAL A 199 -19.74 12.23 13.24
C VAL A 199 -19.53 11.36 14.50
N PRO A 200 -20.16 11.69 15.64
CA PRO A 200 -20.16 10.83 16.82
C PRO A 200 -20.69 9.43 16.48
N PHE A 201 -20.06 8.38 17.04
CA PHE A 201 -20.39 7.00 16.64
C PHE A 201 -21.87 6.64 16.83
N HIS A 202 -22.51 7.16 17.88
CA HIS A 202 -23.93 6.94 18.12
C HIS A 202 -24.83 7.51 17.00
N GLU A 203 -24.48 8.66 16.43
CA GLU A 203 -25.19 9.23 15.28
C GLU A 203 -24.86 8.47 14.01
N LEU A 204 -23.57 8.17 13.77
CA LEU A 204 -23.12 7.44 12.59
C LEU A 204 -23.81 6.08 12.47
N SER A 205 -23.95 5.36 13.58
CA SER A 205 -24.60 4.03 13.63
C SER A 205 -26.05 4.05 13.13
N ARG A 206 -26.74 5.19 13.25
CA ARG A 206 -28.14 5.37 12.82
C ARG A 206 -28.27 5.77 11.35
N GLN A 207 -27.17 6.10 10.69
CA GLN A 207 -27.16 6.54 9.29
C GLN A 207 -27.02 5.38 8.30
N ARG A 208 -26.97 4.12 8.77
CA ARG A 208 -26.83 2.94 7.90
C ARG A 208 -27.88 2.92 6.79
N GLU A 209 -29.16 3.07 7.12
CA GLU A 209 -30.24 3.06 6.13
C GLU A 209 -30.13 4.22 5.12
N GLN A 210 -29.63 5.37 5.57
CA GLN A 210 -29.46 6.53 4.71
C GLN A 210 -28.39 6.32 3.63
N TYR A 211 -27.35 5.55 3.93
CA TYR A 211 -26.18 5.41 3.04
C TYR A 211 -25.98 4.02 2.46
N CYS A 212 -26.51 2.96 3.08
CA CYS A 212 -26.22 1.58 2.73
C CYS A 212 -27.46 0.75 2.38
N ASN A 213 -28.64 1.37 2.29
CA ASN A 213 -29.76 0.76 1.59
C ASN A 213 -29.50 0.82 0.07
N TYR A 214 -29.67 -0.31 -0.63
CA TYR A 214 -29.41 -0.42 -2.08
C TYR A 214 -30.21 0.59 -2.91
N ASP A 215 -31.43 0.91 -2.48
CA ASP A 215 -32.30 1.89 -3.13
C ASP A 215 -31.99 3.35 -2.72
N SER A 216 -31.02 3.56 -1.83
CA SER A 216 -30.66 4.90 -1.39
C SER A 216 -30.00 5.69 -2.53
N PRO A 217 -30.40 6.95 -2.75
CA PRO A 217 -29.66 7.84 -3.65
C PRO A 217 -28.22 8.09 -3.19
N ASN A 218 -27.92 7.81 -1.91
CA ASN A 218 -26.60 8.00 -1.33
C ASN A 218 -25.78 6.71 -1.27
N TYR A 219 -26.22 5.62 -1.91
CA TYR A 219 -25.58 4.30 -1.83
C TYR A 219 -24.08 4.34 -2.21
N VAL A 220 -23.69 5.25 -3.10
CA VAL A 220 -22.30 5.49 -3.48
C VAL A 220 -21.37 5.82 -2.30
N ALA A 221 -21.91 6.40 -1.22
CA ALA A 221 -21.15 6.72 -0.01
C ALA A 221 -21.14 5.58 1.03
N CYS A 222 -21.85 4.46 0.78
CA CYS A 222 -21.93 3.34 1.71
C CYS A 222 -20.54 2.82 2.11
N SER A 223 -19.67 2.57 1.12
CA SER A 223 -18.33 2.01 1.42
C SER A 223 -17.47 2.91 2.31
N ALA A 224 -17.64 4.23 2.22
CA ALA A 224 -17.00 5.19 3.13
C ALA A 224 -17.61 5.12 4.53
N TRP A 225 -18.95 5.07 4.60
CA TRP A 225 -19.68 4.91 5.87
C TRP A 225 -19.27 3.62 6.58
N GLU A 226 -19.26 2.48 5.89
CA GLU A 226 -18.90 1.16 6.44
C GLU A 226 -17.49 1.18 7.02
N LYS A 227 -16.51 1.70 6.27
CA LYS A 227 -15.12 1.80 6.74
C LYS A 227 -14.98 2.58 8.04
N VAL A 228 -15.64 3.74 8.12
CA VAL A 228 -15.60 4.58 9.35
C VAL A 228 -16.40 3.93 10.48
N TYR A 229 -17.56 3.34 10.17
CA TYR A 229 -18.39 2.63 11.13
C TYR A 229 -17.61 1.45 11.74
N GLU A 230 -16.96 0.61 10.94
CA GLU A 230 -16.16 -0.53 11.39
C GLU A 230 -15.03 -0.09 12.32
N THR A 231 -14.33 0.99 11.96
CA THR A 231 -13.26 1.58 12.77
C THR A 231 -13.79 2.00 14.14
N LYS A 232 -14.83 2.85 14.17
CA LYS A 232 -15.43 3.34 15.43
C LYS A 232 -16.12 2.23 16.23
N ASN A 233 -16.71 1.23 15.56
CA ASN A 233 -17.30 0.06 16.19
C ASN A 233 -16.23 -0.74 16.93
N LYS A 234 -15.10 -1.01 16.26
CA LYS A 234 -13.97 -1.71 16.87
C LYS A 234 -13.45 -0.95 18.08
N GLU A 235 -13.24 0.36 17.96
CA GLU A 235 -12.80 1.22 19.08
C GLU A 235 -13.77 1.16 20.27
N ALA A 236 -15.09 1.27 20.03
CA ALA A 236 -16.10 1.19 21.07
C ALA A 236 -16.14 -0.20 21.76
N VAL A 237 -16.03 -1.28 20.98
CA VAL A 237 -15.95 -2.65 21.51
C VAL A 237 -14.68 -2.83 22.35
N ASP A 238 -13.55 -2.33 21.87
CA ASP A 238 -12.26 -2.42 22.56
C ASP A 238 -12.29 -1.61 23.87
N GLN A 239 -12.87 -0.41 23.86
CA GLN A 239 -13.06 0.41 25.06
C GLN A 239 -13.91 -0.31 26.11
N PHE A 240 -15.05 -0.90 25.71
CA PHE A 240 -15.89 -1.67 26.62
C PHE A 240 -15.16 -2.93 27.13
N ALA A 241 -14.43 -3.64 26.28
CA ALA A 241 -13.69 -4.83 26.70
C ALA A 241 -12.54 -4.50 27.67
N GLN A 242 -11.92 -3.33 27.54
CA GLN A 242 -10.83 -2.87 28.41
C GLN A 242 -11.33 -2.26 29.73
N ASN A 243 -12.60 -1.84 29.80
CA ASN A 243 -13.19 -1.22 30.98
C ASN A 243 -14.47 -1.94 31.41
N TYR A 244 -14.30 -2.93 32.30
CA TYR A 244 -15.41 -3.77 32.78
C TYR A 244 -16.55 -2.96 33.40
N ASP A 245 -16.26 -1.90 34.16
CA ASP A 245 -17.28 -1.07 34.80
C ASP A 245 -18.13 -0.31 33.78
N VAL A 246 -17.50 0.22 32.73
CA VAL A 246 -18.22 0.87 31.62
C VAL A 246 -19.06 -0.17 30.88
N LEU A 247 -18.50 -1.33 30.55
CA LEU A 247 -19.25 -2.41 29.91
C LEU A 247 -20.47 -2.82 30.75
N LYS A 248 -20.28 -3.08 32.04
CA LYS A 248 -21.35 -3.44 32.97
C LYS A 248 -22.45 -2.39 33.00
N LYS A 249 -22.07 -1.11 33.13
CA LYS A 249 -23.02 0.01 33.15
C LYS A 249 -23.85 0.06 31.86
N GLU A 250 -23.19 0.09 30.70
CA GLU A 250 -23.86 0.21 29.40
C GLU A 250 -24.71 -1.04 29.09
N TYR A 251 -24.20 -2.23 29.37
CA TYR A 251 -24.93 -3.49 29.20
C TYR A 251 -26.19 -3.53 30.08
N ASN A 252 -26.08 -3.15 31.36
CA ASN A 252 -27.21 -3.16 32.28
C ASN A 252 -28.28 -2.13 31.88
N GLN A 253 -27.89 -1.00 31.29
CA GLN A 253 -28.85 -0.05 30.71
C GLN A 253 -29.59 -0.66 29.49
N CYS A 254 -28.93 -1.50 28.70
CA CYS A 254 -29.58 -2.21 27.59
C CYS A 254 -30.59 -3.26 28.10
N VAL A 255 -30.24 -4.00 29.16
CA VAL A 255 -31.16 -4.92 29.86
C VAL A 255 -32.40 -4.15 30.35
N ASP A 256 -32.19 -3.02 31.04
CA ASP A 256 -33.30 -2.19 31.55
C ASP A 256 -34.22 -1.67 30.45
N LYS A 257 -33.67 -1.26 29.29
CA LYS A 257 -34.46 -0.84 28.13
C LYS A 257 -35.30 -1.98 27.56
N LEU A 258 -34.72 -3.16 27.40
CA LEU A 258 -35.41 -4.32 26.85
C LEU A 258 -36.47 -4.88 27.81
N GLN A 259 -36.22 -4.86 29.12
CA GLN A 259 -37.21 -5.25 30.13
C GLN A 259 -38.46 -4.35 30.09
N LYS A 260 -38.29 -3.05 29.83
CA LYS A 260 -39.42 -2.11 29.66
C LYS A 260 -40.24 -2.37 28.39
N ILE A 261 -39.63 -2.87 27.32
CA ILE A 261 -40.32 -3.21 26.07
C ILE A 261 -41.11 -4.52 26.22
N GLY A 262 -40.60 -5.46 27.01
CA GLY A 262 -41.14 -6.82 27.17
C GLY A 262 -40.65 -7.79 26.08
N ASP A 263 -40.91 -9.09 26.27
CA ASP A 263 -40.37 -10.18 25.43
C ASP A 263 -41.42 -10.83 24.50
N HIS A 264 -42.43 -10.05 24.10
CA HIS A 264 -43.48 -10.55 23.22
C HIS A 264 -43.07 -10.45 21.74
N TYR A 265 -43.44 -11.43 20.92
CA TYR A 265 -43.08 -11.48 19.49
C TYR A 265 -43.47 -10.22 18.71
N SER A 266 -44.64 -9.63 19.02
CA SER A 266 -45.09 -8.37 18.38
C SER A 266 -44.17 -7.18 18.63
N LYS A 267 -43.29 -7.25 19.64
CA LYS A 267 -42.31 -6.22 20.01
C LYS A 267 -40.93 -6.42 19.40
N TYR A 268 -40.75 -7.43 18.56
CA TYR A 268 -39.47 -7.76 17.92
C TYR A 268 -38.77 -6.55 17.30
N LYS A 269 -39.47 -5.73 16.49
CA LYS A 269 -38.88 -4.54 15.85
C LYS A 269 -38.42 -3.47 16.86
N GLU A 270 -39.18 -3.27 17.94
CA GLU A 270 -38.83 -2.33 19.00
C GLU A 270 -37.59 -2.81 19.77
N ARG A 271 -37.47 -4.12 19.99
CA ARG A 271 -36.31 -4.75 20.63
C ARG A 271 -35.07 -4.68 19.75
N ASP A 272 -35.20 -5.00 18.46
CA ASP A 272 -34.11 -4.93 17.49
C ASP A 272 -33.52 -3.51 17.40
N ALA A 273 -34.37 -2.48 17.38
CA ALA A 273 -33.93 -1.09 17.39
C ALA A 273 -33.12 -0.70 18.65
N VAL A 274 -33.22 -1.45 19.74
CA VAL A 274 -32.34 -1.28 20.91
C VAL A 274 -31.05 -2.08 20.74
N THR A 275 -31.13 -3.34 20.30
CA THR A 275 -29.98 -4.25 20.27
C THR A 275 -29.04 -4.07 19.09
N GLU A 276 -29.51 -3.54 17.97
CA GLU A 276 -28.72 -3.39 16.75
C GLU A 276 -27.81 -2.17 16.77
N TYR A 277 -28.18 -1.13 17.53
CA TYR A 277 -27.49 0.16 17.53
C TYR A 277 -26.61 0.35 18.77
N TYR A 278 -25.77 1.38 18.70
CA TYR A 278 -24.96 1.80 19.83
C TYR A 278 -25.83 2.28 21.01
N PRO A 279 -25.50 1.92 22.27
CA PRO A 279 -24.33 1.15 22.70
C PRO A 279 -24.53 -0.36 22.79
N CYS A 280 -25.75 -0.87 22.67
CA CYS A 280 -26.08 -2.26 23.01
C CYS A 280 -25.39 -3.27 22.09
N SER A 281 -25.32 -3.01 20.79
CA SER A 281 -24.60 -3.89 19.86
C SER A 281 -23.13 -4.06 20.26
N GLN A 282 -22.47 -2.97 20.65
CA GLN A 282 -21.06 -3.00 21.05
C GLN A 282 -20.88 -3.61 22.44
N ALA A 283 -21.80 -3.37 23.39
CA ALA A 283 -21.77 -4.03 24.69
C ALA A 283 -21.89 -5.56 24.56
N LYS A 284 -22.78 -6.04 23.67
CA LYS A 284 -22.86 -7.46 23.29
C LYS A 284 -21.54 -7.97 22.72
N GLN A 285 -20.98 -7.29 21.73
CA GLN A 285 -19.72 -7.69 21.07
C GLN A 285 -18.55 -7.73 22.08
N ALA A 286 -18.44 -6.73 22.96
CA ALA A 286 -17.41 -6.68 23.99
C ALA A 286 -17.55 -7.82 25.01
N ARG A 287 -18.78 -8.13 25.43
CA ARG A 287 -19.06 -9.25 26.34
C ARG A 287 -18.66 -10.59 25.71
N ILE A 288 -18.98 -10.80 24.42
CA ILE A 288 -18.53 -11.96 23.65
C ILE A 288 -16.99 -12.01 23.56
N LYS A 289 -16.35 -10.87 23.28
CA LYS A 289 -14.88 -10.75 23.20
C LYS A 289 -14.18 -11.14 24.51
N LEU A 290 -14.82 -10.89 25.65
CA LEU A 290 -14.34 -11.28 26.98
C LEU A 290 -14.71 -12.72 27.39
N ASN A 291 -15.30 -13.52 26.49
CA ASN A 291 -15.81 -14.86 26.78
C ASN A 291 -16.83 -14.91 27.94
N LEU A 292 -17.56 -13.81 28.15
CA LEU A 292 -18.65 -13.78 29.13
C LEU A 292 -19.92 -14.38 28.47
N PRO A 293 -20.77 -15.11 29.23
CA PRO A 293 -22.01 -15.70 28.70
C PRO A 293 -22.88 -14.67 27.97
N TYR A 294 -23.74 -14.98 27.01
CA TYR A 294 -24.67 -13.95 26.48
C TYR A 294 -26.08 -14.52 26.38
N ASP A 295 -27.01 -13.88 27.08
CA ASP A 295 -28.38 -14.36 27.28
C ASP A 295 -29.41 -13.47 26.57
N HIS A 296 -28.98 -12.72 25.55
CA HIS A 296 -29.81 -11.76 24.83
C HIS A 296 -30.34 -10.61 25.72
N PHE A 297 -29.50 -10.12 26.64
CA PHE A 297 -29.82 -9.03 27.58
C PHE A 297 -30.99 -9.36 28.51
N LYS A 298 -31.08 -10.62 28.98
CA LYS A 298 -32.11 -11.03 29.95
C LYS A 298 -31.70 -10.68 31.38
N LEU A 299 -30.43 -10.89 31.72
CA LEU A 299 -29.87 -10.68 33.03
C LEU A 299 -28.85 -9.55 33.02
N LYS A 300 -28.73 -8.86 34.15
CA LYS A 300 -27.70 -7.84 34.35
C LYS A 300 -26.34 -8.49 34.61
N MET A 301 -25.28 -7.78 34.23
CA MET A 301 -23.92 -8.05 34.65
C MET A 301 -23.72 -7.71 36.13
N GLU A 302 -23.05 -8.61 36.83
CA GLU A 302 -22.69 -8.52 38.26
C GLU A 302 -21.51 -7.62 38.56
#